data_AF-A0AAN7Q548-F1
#
_entry.id   AF-A0AAN7Q548-F1
#
_cell.length_a   1.000
_cell.length_b   1.000
_cell.length_c   1.000
_cell.angle_alpha   90.00
_cell.angle_beta   90.00
_cell.angle_gamma   90.00
#
_symmetry.space_group_name_H-M   'P 1'
#
loop_
_entity.id
_entity.type
_entity.pdbx_description
1 polymer ?
#
loop_
_entity_poly.entity_id
_entity_poly.type
_entity_poly.pdbx_seq_one_letter_code
_entity_poly.pdbx_strand_id
1 'polypeptide(L)' 'MQPRFEAELERLLPVSLLVSDGFLWWMLESANKFGIPRMVFYGMSNYAVGVSPALLKMGPPRMKRLRMMTPSR' A
#
# COMPACT_ATOMS: atom_id res chain seq x y z
N MET A 1 9.75 -12.72 5.97
CA MET A 1 10.06 -12.81 4.52
C MET A 1 11.25 -11.94 4.15
N GLN A 2 11.24 -10.66 4.50
CA GLN A 2 12.30 -9.70 4.15
C GLN A 2 13.74 -10.19 4.43
N PRO A 3 14.13 -10.72 5.62
CA PRO A 3 15.53 -11.13 5.84
C PRO A 3 16.02 -12.23 4.90
N ARG A 4 15.15 -13.20 4.59
CA ARG A 4 15.46 -14.27 3.63
C ARG A 4 15.54 -13.73 2.20
N PHE A 5 14.64 -12.82 1.83
CA PHE A 5 14.69 -12.15 0.54
C PHE A 5 16.00 -11.37 0.36
N GLU A 6 16.43 -10.62 1.39
CA GLU A 6 17.68 -9.86 1.35
C GLU A 6 18.90 -10.76 1.22
N ALA A 7 18.94 -11.88 1.95
CA ALA A 7 20.04 -12.85 1.84
C ALA A 7 20.15 -13.46 0.43
N GLU A 8 19.03 -13.73 -0.24
CA GLU A 8 19.06 -14.22 -1.62
C GLU A 8 19.35 -13.09 -2.63
N LEU A 9 18.84 -11.88 -2.40
CA LEU A 9 19.10 -10.72 -3.24
C LEU A 9 20.58 -10.36 -3.26
N GLU A 10 21.25 -10.42 -2.10
CA GLU A 10 22.68 -10.18 -1.96
C GLU A 10 23.51 -11.17 -2.79
N ARG A 11 23.07 -12.43 -2.88
CA ARG A 11 23.72 -13.47 -3.71
C ARG A 11 23.52 -13.28 -5.20
N LEU A 12 22.48 -12.56 -5.61
CA LEU A 12 22.11 -12.32 -7.00
C LEU A 12 22.72 -11.04 -7.59
N LEU A 13 23.41 -10.23 -6.77
CA LEU A 13 24.02 -8.99 -7.24
C LEU A 13 25.08 -9.23 -8.33
N PRO A 14 25.22 -8.33 -9.31
CA PRO A 14 24.52 -7.04 -9.42
C PRO A 14 23.12 -7.16 -10.05
N VAL A 15 22.16 -6.42 -9.50
CA VAL A 15 20.81 -6.27 -10.05
C VAL A 15 20.57 -4.81 -10.39
N SER A 16 20.02 -4.54 -11.57
CA SER A 16 19.81 -3.18 -12.09
C SER A 16 18.45 -2.59 -11.76
N LEU A 17 17.43 -3.42 -11.48
CA LEU A 17 16.08 -2.97 -11.17
C LEU A 17 15.33 -4.02 -10.33
N LEU A 18 14.65 -3.59 -9.28
CA LEU A 18 13.72 -4.42 -8.52
C LEU A 18 12.27 -4.13 -8.93
N VAL A 19 11.60 -5.09 -9.55
CA VAL A 19 10.16 -5.01 -9.88
C VAL A 19 9.37 -5.74 -8.81
N SER A 20 8.37 -5.09 -8.21
CA SER A 20 7.60 -5.68 -7.10
C SER A 20 6.20 -5.11 -6.97
N ASP A 21 5.30 -5.92 -6.41
CA ASP A 21 3.93 -5.50 -6.13
C ASP A 21 3.88 -4.42 -5.03
N GLY A 22 2.97 -3.47 -5.16
CA GLY A 22 2.81 -2.34 -4.23
C GLY A 22 2.32 -2.72 -2.83
N PHE A 23 1.74 -3.90 -2.63
CA PHE A 23 1.43 -4.41 -1.30
C PHE A 23 2.66 -4.86 -0.50
N LEU A 24 3.76 -5.17 -1.20
CA LEU A 24 5.03 -5.54 -0.57
C LEU A 24 5.82 -4.28 -0.20
N TRP A 25 5.30 -3.49 0.72
CA TRP A 25 5.90 -2.22 1.13
C TRP A 25 7.35 -2.39 1.63
N TRP A 26 7.63 -3.48 2.36
CA TRP A 26 8.96 -3.82 2.88
C TRP A 26 10.04 -4.02 1.81
N MET A 27 9.69 -4.32 0.55
CA MET A 27 10.66 -4.43 -0.56
C MET A 27 11.33 -3.08 -0.88
N LEU A 28 10.75 -1.95 -0.45
CA LEU A 28 11.31 -0.61 -0.69
C LEU A 28 12.51 -0.40 0.21
N GLU A 29 12.38 -0.80 1.47
CA GLU A 29 13.47 -0.73 2.45
C GLU A 29 14.65 -1.60 1.99
N SER A 30 14.38 -2.82 1.52
CA SER A 30 15.42 -3.70 0.97
C SER A 30 16.06 -3.11 -0.29
N ALA A 31 15.28 -2.56 -1.23
CA ALA A 31 15.82 -1.92 -2.43
C ALA A 31 16.75 -0.74 -2.08
N ASN A 32 16.33 0.10 -1.14
CA ASN A 32 17.13 1.23 -0.65
C ASN A 32 18.42 0.76 0.03
N LYS A 33 18.34 -0.29 0.84
CA LYS A 33 19.51 -0.89 1.52
C LYS A 33 20.60 -1.33 0.54
N PHE A 34 20.22 -1.93 -0.59
CA PHE A 34 21.16 -2.39 -1.62
C PHE A 34 21.42 -1.37 -2.73
N GLY A 35 20.84 -0.16 -2.65
CA GLY A 35 21.03 0.88 -3.66
C GLY A 35 20.41 0.55 -5.03
N ILE A 36 19.35 -0.27 -5.06
CA ILE A 36 18.71 -0.74 -6.29
C ILE A 36 17.45 0.11 -6.56
N PRO A 37 17.27 0.67 -7.78
CA PRO A 37 16.02 1.30 -8.15
C PRO A 37 14.85 0.32 -8.06
N ARG A 38 13.72 0.75 -7.46
CA ARG A 38 12.50 -0.05 -7.34
C ARG A 38 11.40 0.46 -8.26
N MET A 39 10.87 -0.42 -9.12
CA MET A 39 9.64 -0.19 -9.88
C MET A 39 8.49 -0.94 -9.21
N VAL A 40 7.40 -0.21 -8.93
CA VAL A 40 6.19 -0.75 -8.30
C VAL A 40 5.14 -1.02 -9.36
N PHE A 41 4.50 -2.18 -9.29
CA PHE A 41 3.26 -2.45 -10.04
C PHE A 41 2.12 -2.76 -9.07
N TYR A 42 0.88 -2.56 -9.54
CA TYR A 42 -0.32 -2.96 -8.82
C TYR A 42 -1.12 -3.91 -9.71
N GLY A 43 -1.36 -5.13 -9.24
CA GLY A 43 -2.16 -6.12 -9.97
C GLY A 43 -3.65 -5.77 -10.09
N MET A 44 -4.11 -4.70 -9.44
CA MET A 44 -5.51 -4.28 -9.42
C MET A 44 -5.81 -3.27 -10.53
N SER A 45 -7.08 -3.13 -10.90
CA SER A 45 -7.51 -2.12 -11.88
C SER A 45 -7.22 -0.70 -11.40
N ASN A 46 -7.02 0.22 -12.34
CA ASN A 46 -6.84 1.65 -12.03
C ASN A 46 -7.94 2.22 -11.13
N TYR A 47 -9.17 1.72 -11.27
CA TYR A 47 -10.28 2.09 -10.40
C TYR A 47 -10.01 1.72 -8.94
N ALA A 48 -9.63 0.47 -8.69
CA ALA A 48 -9.35 -0.01 -7.34
C ALA A 48 -8.15 0.71 -6.70
N VAL A 49 -7.09 0.95 -7.49
CA VAL A 49 -5.91 1.70 -7.05
C VAL A 49 -6.25 3.16 -6.75
N GLY A 50 -7.16 3.79 -7.50
CA GLY A 50 -7.58 5.17 -7.29
C GLY A 50 -8.55 5.39 -6.13
N VAL A 51 -9.50 4.47 -5.92
CA VAL A 51 -10.51 4.58 -4.85
C VAL A 51 -9.90 4.39 -3.46
N SER A 52 -8.93 3.49 -3.31
CA SER A 52 -8.40 3.13 -1.99
C SER A 52 -7.80 4.33 -1.23
N PRO A 53 -6.93 5.16 -1.83
CA PRO A 53 -6.42 6.37 -1.19
C PRO A 53 -7.49 7.43 -0.95
N ALA A 54 -8.50 7.53 -1.83
CA ALA A 54 -9.59 8.50 -1.68
C ALA A 54 -10.45 8.20 -0.44
N LEU A 55 -10.77 6.92 -0.21
CA LEU A 55 -11.50 6.49 0.98
C LEU A 55 -10.70 6.72 2.26
N LEU A 56 -9.39 6.46 2.24
CA LEU A 56 -8.52 6.76 3.39
C LEU A 56 -8.51 8.25 3.74
N LYS A 57 -8.49 9.14 2.73
CA LYS A 57 -8.54 10.60 2.93
C LYS A 57 -9.89 11.10 3.41
N MET A 58 -10.99 10.46 2.99
CA MET A 58 -12.34 10.88 3.35
C MET A 58 -12.64 10.66 4.85
N GLY A 59 -11.91 9.74 5.50
CA GLY A 59 -12.15 9.38 6.89
C GLY A 59 -13.44 8.57 7.08
N PRO A 60 -13.76 8.17 8.31
CA PRO A 60 -14.96 7.40 8.58
C PRO A 60 -16.22 8.20 8.23
N PRO A 61 -17.27 7.55 7.71
CA PRO A 61 -18.52 8.23 7.40
C PRO A 61 -19.07 8.93 8.65
N ARG A 62 -19.40 10.22 8.53
CA ARG A 62 -20.12 10.95 9.58
C ARG A 62 -21.49 10.29 9.75
N MET A 63 -21.63 9.51 10.83
CA MET A 63 -22.89 8.93 11.22
C MET A 63 -23.88 10.07 11.52
N LYS A 64 -24.86 10.29 10.63
CA LYS A 64 -25.93 11.24 10.90
C LYS A 64 -26.72 10.71 12.09
N ARG A 65 -26.60 11.38 13.24
CA ARG A 65 -27.39 11.07 14.43
C ARG A 65 -28.86 11.16 14.03
N LEU A 66 -29.57 10.03 14.00
CA LEU A 66 -31.00 9.99 13.74
C LEU A 66 -31.66 10.84 14.83
N ARG A 67 -32.21 12.01 14.48
CA ARG A 67 -32.99 12.79 15.44
C ARG A 67 -34.24 11.97 15.72
N MET A 68 -34.33 11.37 16.90
CA MET A 68 -35.60 10.85 17.40
C MET A 68 -36.56 12.04 17.46
N MET A 69 -37.62 12.01 16.66
CA MET A 69 -38.73 12.95 16.76
C MET A 69 -39.36 12.74 18.13
N THR A 70 -39.22 13.72 19.02
CA THR A 70 -39.96 13.77 20.28
C THR A 70 -41.45 13.94 19.97
N PRO A 71 -42.36 13.14 20.55
CA PRO A 71 -43.79 13.31 20.33
C PRO A 71 -44.25 14.64 20.95
N SER A 72 -44.93 15.47 20.17
CA SER A 72 -45.68 16.63 20.67
C SER A 72 -46.79 16.12 21.58
N ARG A 73 -46.84 16.62 22.82
CA ARG A 73 -48.03 16.58 23.66
C ARG A 73 -48.62 17.98 23.73
#